data_AF-A0A1H3EN24-F1
#
_entry.id   AF-A0A1H3EN24-F1
#
_cell.length_a   1.000
_cell.length_b   1.000
_cell.length_c   1.000
_cell.angle_alpha   90.00
_cell.angle_beta   90.00
_cell.angle_gamma   90.00
#
_symmetry.space_group_name_H-M   'P 1'
#
loop_
_entity.id
_entity.type
_entity.pdbx_description
1 polymer ?
#
loop_
_entity_poly.entity_id
_entity_poly.type
_entity_poly.pdbx_seq_one_letter_code
_entity_poly.pdbx_strand_id
1 'polypeptide(L)'
;MTTDSYGQVAFNGRTWRITCEPQVRSRLKRVFPRVPQGAANHVDLVGSPENSRELLWFLQRYPMTMEAEVQAALEHLAARHVEMEQSLAALVAGRLHLPAFELAKPPREYQRYAGAQVAIRGGLLVADDLGLGKTVTGMCPLAIPENLPAVVVYPAALPNHWPEKLAEFVPNLRVHHIRKGQPYPLIRQPRQRIIDLWDTLPDVILVSYHKLRGWAETLAEIVQYAVFEECQQLRSPDSDIYRACCHLAEHARLRMGLTATPIYNYGSEFYHVVNPLIPDCLGGYDEFLREWCIGSPGEKPKLRDAEQFGTYLRREGIMLRRTRAEVGRELPALSKIPHEIESDSRVLENITGDAVALAKTILKANEAFSGEKMRAAGEFDRLVRQATGVAKAPYVAEFVRLLVESGQQVLLFGWHREVYGIWLEKLAAFNPVMYTGSESPKEKQAAKEAFIAGDSRVMLISLRAGAGIDGLQYGCSTVVFGELDWSPGVHEQCIGRVHRDGQAEPVQAFFLISDEGSDPIVSDVLGVKREQIEGVRNPGDNLVERRDIGENQLRQLAQRFLKEQGVAIPSTSEPAALRPQQFELT
;
A
#
# COMPACT_ATOMS: atom_id res chain seq x y z
N MET A 1 24.99 -49.45 19.49
CA MET A 1 25.17 -48.97 18.10
C MET A 1 25.75 -47.58 18.23
N THR A 2 26.98 -47.38 17.78
CA THR A 2 27.62 -46.05 17.72
C THR A 2 26.70 -45.15 16.91
N THR A 3 26.14 -44.12 17.54
CA THR A 3 25.44 -43.04 16.83
C THR A 3 26.50 -42.25 16.09
N ASP A 4 26.85 -42.74 14.90
CA ASP A 4 27.74 -42.03 13.99
C ASP A 4 27.08 -40.68 13.67
N SER A 5 27.78 -39.61 14.06
CA SER A 5 27.34 -38.25 13.80
C SER A 5 27.44 -37.95 12.31
N TYR A 6 26.39 -37.39 11.73
CA TYR A 6 26.35 -37.02 10.31
C TYR A 6 27.01 -35.66 10.01
N GLY A 7 27.51 -34.97 11.04
CA GLY A 7 28.07 -33.63 10.90
C GLY A 7 28.21 -32.86 12.21
N GLN A 8 28.42 -31.55 12.10
CA GLN A 8 28.50 -30.61 13.20
C GLN A 8 27.63 -29.38 12.94
N VAL A 9 26.96 -28.87 13.98
CA VAL A 9 26.21 -27.60 13.96
C VAL A 9 26.92 -26.59 14.87
N ALA A 10 27.06 -25.36 14.39
CA ALA A 10 27.56 -24.22 15.15
C ALA A 10 26.60 -23.03 15.02
N PHE A 11 26.64 -22.10 15.97
CA PHE A 11 25.80 -20.89 15.97
C PHE A 11 26.60 -19.66 16.34
N ASN A 12 26.43 -18.57 15.60
CA ASN A 12 27.13 -17.30 15.85
C ASN A 12 26.20 -16.19 16.37
N GLY A 13 24.98 -16.53 16.79
CA GLY A 13 23.96 -15.56 17.21
C GLY A 13 23.00 -15.13 16.08
N ARG A 14 23.39 -15.27 14.81
CA ARG A 14 22.55 -14.90 13.65
C ARG A 14 22.31 -16.06 12.69
N THR A 15 23.26 -16.97 12.54
CA THR A 15 23.19 -18.08 11.59
C THR A 15 23.64 -19.40 12.21
N TRP A 16 22.91 -20.47 11.88
CA TRP A 16 23.30 -21.85 12.08
C TRP A 16 24.24 -22.27 10.95
N ARG A 17 25.48 -22.60 11.29
CA ARG A 17 26.46 -23.16 10.36
C ARG A 17 26.48 -24.68 10.49
N ILE A 18 26.12 -25.37 9.42
CA ILE A 18 25.93 -26.82 9.41
C ILE A 18 26.96 -27.45 8.47
N THR A 19 27.87 -28.22 9.02
CA THR A 19 28.88 -28.99 8.27
C THR A 19 28.50 -30.46 8.33
N CYS A 20 28.13 -31.07 7.22
CA CYS A 20 27.66 -32.47 7.21
C CYS A 20 28.10 -33.22 5.95
N GLU A 21 27.92 -34.54 5.98
CA GLU A 21 28.21 -35.41 4.84
C GLU A 21 27.49 -34.95 3.56
N PRO A 22 28.08 -35.12 2.36
CA PRO A 22 27.50 -34.63 1.10
C PRO A 22 26.06 -35.09 0.85
N GLN A 23 25.73 -36.35 1.15
CA GLN A 23 24.40 -36.93 1.03
C GLN A 23 23.38 -36.27 1.98
N VAL A 24 23.78 -35.96 3.21
CA VAL A 24 22.94 -35.31 4.21
C VAL A 24 22.76 -33.84 3.85
N ARG A 25 23.83 -33.17 3.41
CA ARG A 25 23.77 -31.79 2.89
C ARG A 25 22.80 -31.64 1.72
N SER A 26 22.75 -32.61 0.81
CA SER A 26 21.77 -32.62 -0.28
C SER A 26 20.32 -32.72 0.23
N ARG A 27 20.08 -33.46 1.32
CA ARG A 27 18.77 -33.54 1.97
C ARG A 27 18.43 -32.25 2.72
N LEU A 28 19.39 -31.69 3.45
CA LEU A 28 19.25 -30.42 4.15
C LEU A 28 18.84 -29.31 3.17
N LYS A 29 19.49 -29.19 2.02
CA LYS A 29 19.16 -28.21 0.97
C LYS A 29 17.76 -28.37 0.36
N ARG A 30 17.15 -29.54 0.47
CA ARG A 30 15.75 -29.77 0.03
C ARG A 30 14.74 -29.32 1.09
N VAL A 31 15.14 -29.37 2.37
CA VAL A 31 14.32 -28.89 3.49
C VAL A 31 14.46 -27.37 3.64
N PHE A 32 15.64 -26.82 3.35
CA PHE A 32 15.97 -25.40 3.46
C PHE A 32 16.32 -24.82 2.08
N PRO A 33 15.34 -24.45 1.25
CA PRO A 33 15.57 -24.03 -0.14
C PRO A 33 16.39 -22.74 -0.28
N ARG A 34 16.39 -21.88 0.74
CA ARG A 34 17.16 -20.61 0.79
C ARG A 34 18.67 -20.79 0.99
N VAL A 35 19.12 -22.02 1.24
CA VAL A 35 20.55 -22.32 1.35
C VAL A 35 21.18 -22.30 -0.05
N PRO A 36 22.36 -21.68 -0.23
CA PRO A 36 23.08 -21.72 -1.50
C PRO A 36 23.20 -23.15 -2.05
N GLN A 37 22.68 -23.37 -3.25
CA GLN A 37 22.63 -24.71 -3.85
C GLN A 37 23.99 -25.18 -4.38
N GLY A 38 24.96 -24.26 -4.53
CA GLY A 38 26.33 -24.55 -4.96
C GLY A 38 27.11 -25.53 -4.06
N ALA A 39 28.20 -26.07 -4.58
CA ALA A 39 29.07 -27.02 -3.86
C ALA A 39 29.86 -26.31 -2.74
N ALA A 40 29.21 -26.11 -1.60
CA ALA A 40 29.83 -25.60 -0.38
C ALA A 40 30.06 -26.74 0.62
N ASN A 41 31.13 -26.61 1.43
CA ASN A 41 31.46 -27.58 2.48
C ASN A 41 30.54 -27.48 3.70
N HIS A 42 29.83 -26.36 3.85
CA HIS A 42 28.87 -26.10 4.91
C HIS A 42 27.62 -25.42 4.36
N VAL A 43 26.60 -25.33 5.20
CA VAL A 43 25.33 -24.67 4.95
C VAL A 43 25.10 -23.65 6.04
N ASP A 44 24.88 -22.39 5.65
CA ASP A 44 24.49 -21.32 6.58
C ASP A 44 22.97 -21.11 6.47
N LEU A 45 22.29 -21.27 7.61
CA LEU A 45 20.85 -21.07 7.76
C LEU A 45 20.60 -19.92 8.74
N VAL A 46 19.62 -19.05 8.45
CA VAL A 46 19.28 -17.95 9.35
C VAL A 46 18.73 -18.51 10.67
N GLY A 47 19.21 -17.97 11.79
CA GLY A 47 18.83 -18.36 13.16
C GLY A 47 17.43 -17.93 13.60
N SER A 48 16.42 -18.04 12.74
CA SER A 48 15.05 -17.70 13.09
C SER A 48 14.39 -18.81 13.94
N PRO A 49 13.38 -18.50 14.77
CA PRO A 49 12.64 -19.52 15.52
C PRO A 49 12.07 -20.64 14.62
N GLU A 50 11.56 -20.29 13.44
CA GLU A 50 11.02 -21.25 12.46
C GLU A 50 12.11 -22.17 11.90
N ASN A 51 13.21 -21.59 11.38
CA ASN A 51 14.34 -22.36 10.86
C ASN A 51 14.96 -23.24 11.96
N SER A 52 14.96 -22.77 13.20
CA SER A 52 15.46 -23.53 14.35
C SER A 52 14.59 -24.75 14.66
N ARG A 53 13.26 -24.61 14.56
CA ARG A 53 12.32 -25.74 14.69
C ARG A 53 12.50 -26.76 13.57
N GLU A 54 12.56 -26.31 12.32
CA GLU A 54 12.80 -27.18 11.18
C GLU A 54 14.16 -27.89 11.27
N LEU A 55 15.20 -27.18 11.73
CA LEU A 55 16.53 -27.78 11.93
C LEU A 55 16.50 -28.81 13.05
N LEU A 56 15.84 -28.51 14.17
CA LEU A 56 15.68 -29.45 15.28
C LEU A 56 14.95 -30.73 14.82
N TRP A 57 13.90 -30.60 13.99
CA TRP A 57 13.22 -31.74 13.38
C TRP A 57 14.15 -32.53 12.44
N PHE A 58 14.92 -31.83 11.59
CA PHE A 58 15.86 -32.47 10.67
C PHE A 58 16.92 -33.30 11.41
N LEU A 59 17.40 -32.80 12.55
CA LEU A 59 18.40 -33.48 13.39
C LEU A 59 17.87 -34.75 14.07
N GLN A 60 16.56 -34.94 14.21
CA GLN A 60 15.99 -36.20 14.69
C GLN A 60 16.27 -37.36 13.73
N ARG A 61 16.36 -37.05 12.43
CA ARG A 61 16.67 -38.02 11.37
C ARG A 61 18.16 -38.11 11.07
N TYR A 62 18.88 -36.99 11.19
CA TYR A 62 20.31 -36.89 10.92
C TYR A 62 21.04 -36.29 12.13
N PRO A 63 21.30 -37.08 13.19
CA PRO A 63 21.98 -36.58 14.39
C PRO A 63 23.35 -35.98 14.06
N MET A 64 23.65 -34.80 14.61
CA MET A 64 24.91 -34.08 14.44
C MET A 64 25.47 -33.65 15.79
N THR A 65 26.79 -33.49 15.90
CA THR A 65 27.43 -32.98 17.11
C THR A 65 27.30 -31.46 17.19
N MET A 66 27.14 -30.94 18.40
CA MET A 66 27.20 -29.51 18.68
C MET A 66 27.57 -29.28 20.14
N GLU A 67 28.03 -28.08 20.45
CA GLU A 67 28.30 -27.68 21.83
C GLU A 67 26.97 -27.55 22.60
N ALA A 68 27.01 -27.78 23.92
CA ALA A 68 25.81 -27.76 24.77
C ALA A 68 25.08 -26.40 24.69
N GLU A 69 25.82 -25.29 24.59
CA GLU A 69 25.26 -23.95 24.44
C GLU A 69 24.53 -23.77 23.10
N VAL A 70 25.09 -24.32 22.02
CA VAL A 70 24.48 -24.29 20.68
C VAL A 70 23.20 -25.12 20.65
N GLN A 71 23.20 -26.30 21.29
CA GLN A 71 22.00 -27.12 21.42
C GLN A 71 20.90 -26.40 22.21
N ALA A 72 21.24 -25.81 23.35
CA ALA A 72 20.30 -25.06 24.17
C ALA A 72 19.70 -23.86 23.41
N ALA A 73 20.51 -23.15 22.62
CA ALA A 73 20.03 -22.07 21.77
C ALA A 73 19.04 -22.57 20.70
N LEU A 74 19.31 -23.73 20.09
CA LEU A 74 18.46 -24.32 19.05
C LEU A 74 17.11 -24.73 19.63
N GLU A 75 17.12 -25.44 20.75
CA GLU A 75 15.93 -25.87 21.48
C GLU A 75 15.11 -24.67 21.96
N HIS A 76 15.76 -23.63 22.48
CA HIS A 76 15.09 -22.40 22.90
C HIS A 76 14.40 -21.69 21.74
N LEU A 77 15.07 -21.50 20.61
CA LEU A 77 14.49 -20.85 19.43
C LEU A 77 13.36 -21.68 18.82
N ALA A 78 13.51 -23.01 18.76
CA ALA A 78 12.46 -23.92 18.30
C ALA A 78 11.22 -23.87 19.21
N ALA A 79 11.41 -23.88 20.54
CA ALA A 79 10.33 -23.80 21.51
C ALA A 79 9.54 -22.48 21.38
N ARG A 80 10.24 -21.36 21.14
CA ARG A 80 9.60 -20.06 20.88
C ARG A 80 8.66 -20.09 19.67
N HIS A 81 9.02 -20.81 18.61
CA HIS A 81 8.13 -20.94 17.44
C HIS A 81 6.89 -21.79 17.78
N VAL A 82 7.05 -22.89 18.52
CA VAL A 82 5.91 -23.72 18.97
C VAL A 82 4.97 -22.93 19.89
N GLU A 83 5.51 -22.18 20.85
CA GLU A 83 4.74 -21.33 21.75
C GLU A 83 3.98 -20.24 20.99
N MET A 84 4.61 -19.64 19.98
CA MET A 84 3.99 -18.66 19.09
C MET A 84 2.79 -19.25 18.33
N GLU A 85 2.91 -20.47 17.76
CA GLU A 85 1.80 -21.14 17.07
C GLU A 85 0.64 -21.46 18.02
N GLN A 86 0.96 -21.98 19.21
CA GLN A 86 -0.04 -22.29 20.23
C GLN A 86 -0.77 -21.02 20.69
N SER A 87 -0.03 -19.92 20.86
CA SER A 87 -0.58 -18.62 21.25
C SER A 87 -1.46 -18.03 20.15
N LEU A 88 -1.06 -18.13 18.86
CA LEU A 88 -1.92 -17.72 17.75
C LEU A 88 -3.19 -18.57 17.67
N ALA A 89 -3.09 -19.89 17.83
CA ALA A 89 -4.25 -20.77 17.83
C ALA A 89 -5.20 -20.49 19.01
N ALA A 90 -4.66 -20.13 20.18
CA ALA A 90 -5.44 -19.71 21.32
C ALA A 90 -6.10 -18.34 21.10
N LEU A 91 -5.40 -17.40 20.45
CA LEU A 91 -5.94 -16.09 20.07
C LEU A 91 -7.13 -16.23 19.12
N VAL A 92 -6.97 -16.99 18.03
CA VAL A 92 -8.03 -17.24 17.03
C VAL A 92 -9.24 -17.93 17.65
N ALA A 93 -9.00 -18.86 18.58
CA ALA A 93 -10.07 -19.55 19.30
C ALA A 93 -10.75 -18.71 20.39
N GLY A 94 -10.37 -17.44 20.57
CA GLY A 94 -10.91 -16.57 21.63
C GLY A 94 -10.56 -17.02 23.05
N ARG A 95 -9.52 -17.87 23.20
CA ARG A 95 -9.08 -18.42 24.50
C ARG A 95 -8.05 -17.55 25.21
N LEU A 96 -7.53 -16.52 24.54
CA LEU A 96 -6.64 -15.53 25.14
C LEU A 96 -7.38 -14.26 25.51
N HIS A 97 -7.09 -13.74 26.70
CA HIS A 97 -7.52 -12.41 27.09
C HIS A 97 -6.72 -11.37 26.28
N LEU A 98 -7.42 -10.52 25.54
CA LEU A 98 -6.79 -9.45 24.79
C LEU A 98 -6.24 -8.40 25.76
N PRO A 99 -4.99 -7.91 25.62
CA PRO A 99 -4.52 -6.79 26.42
C PRO A 99 -5.44 -5.58 26.26
N ALA A 100 -5.64 -4.81 27.33
CA ALA A 100 -6.50 -3.63 27.30
C ALA A 100 -5.92 -2.52 26.40
N PHE A 101 -4.58 -2.39 26.39
CA PHE A 101 -3.82 -1.29 25.80
C PHE A 101 -4.39 0.05 26.27
N GLU A 102 -3.94 0.52 27.45
CA GLU A 102 -4.47 1.71 28.13
C GLU A 102 -4.14 3.03 27.37
N LEU A 103 -4.87 3.25 26.29
CA LEU A 103 -4.89 4.50 25.54
C LEU A 103 -5.88 5.48 26.20
N ALA A 104 -5.68 6.78 26.03
CA ALA A 104 -6.58 7.82 26.54
C ALA A 104 -8.01 7.69 25.98
N LYS A 105 -8.14 7.17 24.74
CA LYS A 105 -9.40 6.68 24.18
C LYS A 105 -9.28 5.18 23.94
N PRO A 106 -10.17 4.35 24.51
CA PRO A 106 -9.98 2.91 24.49
C PRO A 106 -10.03 2.36 23.05
N PRO A 107 -9.09 1.48 22.67
CA PRO A 107 -9.13 0.82 21.37
C PRO A 107 -10.26 -0.21 21.32
N ARG A 108 -10.80 -0.42 20.12
CA ARG A 108 -11.86 -1.41 19.89
C ARG A 108 -11.30 -2.83 19.99
N GLU A 109 -12.17 -3.79 20.23
CA GLU A 109 -11.77 -5.20 20.40
C GLU A 109 -10.96 -5.75 19.22
N TYR A 110 -11.39 -5.48 17.98
CA TYR A 110 -10.65 -5.89 16.78
C TYR A 110 -9.27 -5.21 16.67
N GLN A 111 -9.11 -3.99 17.20
CA GLN A 111 -7.81 -3.30 17.23
C GLN A 111 -6.90 -3.93 18.29
N ARG A 112 -7.45 -4.24 19.47
CA ARG A 112 -6.76 -4.99 20.53
C ARG A 112 -6.33 -6.38 20.06
N TYR A 113 -7.17 -7.07 19.29
CA TYR A 113 -6.86 -8.36 18.68
C TYR A 113 -5.61 -8.28 17.80
N ALA A 114 -5.52 -7.26 16.93
CA ALA A 114 -4.35 -7.04 16.09
C ALA A 114 -3.10 -6.68 16.92
N GLY A 115 -3.25 -5.89 17.98
CA GLY A 115 -2.19 -5.61 18.95
C GLY A 115 -1.67 -6.87 19.65
N ALA A 116 -2.56 -7.79 20.04
CA ALA A 116 -2.17 -9.08 20.63
C ALA A 116 -1.46 -9.98 19.61
N GLN A 117 -1.97 -10.05 18.37
CA GLN A 117 -1.39 -10.87 17.33
C GLN A 117 0.04 -10.44 16.96
N VAL A 118 0.30 -9.13 16.82
CA VAL A 118 1.66 -8.65 16.57
C VAL A 118 2.59 -8.93 17.75
N ALA A 119 2.09 -8.87 19.00
CA ALA A 119 2.89 -9.17 20.18
C ALA A 119 3.31 -10.65 20.23
N ILE A 120 2.43 -11.56 19.79
CA ILE A 120 2.71 -13.01 19.72
C ILE A 120 3.66 -13.33 18.55
N ARG A 121 3.36 -12.83 17.35
CA ARG A 121 4.09 -13.20 16.12
C ARG A 121 5.37 -12.40 15.90
N GLY A 122 5.47 -11.20 16.49
CA GLY A 122 6.56 -10.24 16.27
C GLY A 122 6.38 -9.37 15.03
N GLY A 123 5.51 -9.76 14.09
CA GLY A 123 5.22 -8.97 12.89
C GLY A 123 3.79 -9.19 12.39
N LEU A 124 3.19 -8.16 11.77
CA LEU A 124 1.82 -8.22 11.25
C LEU A 124 1.57 -7.25 10.10
N LEU A 125 0.89 -7.71 9.04
CA LEU A 125 0.29 -6.85 8.02
C LEU A 125 -1.19 -6.60 8.34
N VAL A 126 -1.55 -5.35 8.64
CA VAL A 126 -2.94 -4.92 8.82
C VAL A 126 -3.45 -4.32 7.52
N ALA A 127 -4.25 -5.11 6.81
CA ALA A 127 -4.90 -4.80 5.54
C ALA A 127 -6.42 -4.64 5.68
N ASP A 128 -6.87 -4.20 6.87
CA ASP A 128 -8.27 -3.87 7.16
C ASP A 128 -8.82 -2.78 6.24
N ASP A 129 -10.13 -2.80 6.03
CA ASP A 129 -10.83 -1.82 5.22
C ASP A 129 -10.58 -0.36 5.65
N LEU A 130 -10.82 0.56 4.71
CA LEU A 130 -10.69 1.98 4.95
C LEU A 130 -11.64 2.45 6.06
N GLY A 131 -11.12 3.30 6.93
CA GLY A 131 -11.89 3.86 8.05
C GLY A 131 -12.03 2.96 9.28
N LEU A 132 -11.50 1.73 9.28
CA LEU A 132 -11.46 0.87 10.49
C LEU A 132 -10.44 1.30 11.55
N GLY A 133 -9.80 2.48 11.40
CA GLY A 133 -8.90 3.03 12.42
C GLY A 133 -7.57 2.29 12.52
N LYS A 134 -6.95 1.94 11.39
CA LYS A 134 -5.63 1.26 11.33
C LYS A 134 -4.54 1.99 12.10
N THR A 135 -4.55 3.32 12.10
CA THR A 135 -3.58 4.12 12.87
C THR A 135 -3.71 3.84 14.37
N VAL A 136 -4.94 3.75 14.90
CA VAL A 136 -5.18 3.34 16.30
C VAL A 136 -4.77 1.89 16.55
N THR A 137 -4.98 1.00 15.56
CA THR A 137 -4.45 -0.38 15.62
C THR A 137 -2.93 -0.39 15.80
N GLY A 138 -2.20 0.43 15.03
CA GLY A 138 -0.75 0.59 15.17
C GLY A 138 -0.32 1.27 16.48
N MET A 139 -1.22 2.00 17.14
CA MET A 139 -0.94 2.60 18.45
C MET A 139 -1.10 1.63 19.61
N CYS A 140 -1.83 0.51 19.45
CA CYS A 140 -2.09 -0.42 20.55
C CYS A 140 -0.78 -0.88 21.22
N PRO A 141 0.25 -1.37 20.48
CA PRO A 141 1.51 -1.77 21.11
C PRO A 141 2.29 -0.62 21.77
N LEU A 142 2.03 0.65 21.43
CA LEU A 142 2.70 1.81 22.06
C LEU A 142 2.33 1.98 23.54
N ALA A 143 1.22 1.40 23.99
CA ALA A 143 0.81 1.41 25.39
C ALA A 143 1.69 0.53 26.30
N ILE A 144 2.58 -0.27 25.72
CA ILE A 144 3.47 -1.20 26.43
C ILE A 144 4.89 -0.61 26.44
N PRO A 145 5.47 -0.25 27.61
CA PRO A 145 6.78 0.41 27.69
C PRO A 145 7.93 -0.35 27.02
N GLU A 146 7.90 -1.68 27.02
CA GLU A 146 8.91 -2.54 26.39
C GLU A 146 8.92 -2.45 24.85
N ASN A 147 7.93 -1.75 24.26
CA ASN A 147 7.86 -1.48 22.83
C ASN A 147 8.42 -0.10 22.45
N LEU A 148 8.94 0.66 23.42
CA LEU A 148 9.48 2.00 23.24
C LEU A 148 11.02 1.98 23.32
N PRO A 149 11.74 2.78 22.51
CA PRO A 149 11.24 3.71 21.50
C PRO A 149 10.58 3.04 20.29
N ALA A 150 9.43 3.57 19.89
CA ALA A 150 8.77 3.17 18.66
C ALA A 150 9.11 4.13 17.52
N VAL A 151 9.32 3.59 16.32
CA VAL A 151 9.58 4.36 15.10
C VAL A 151 8.39 4.19 14.15
N VAL A 152 7.69 5.28 13.88
CA VAL A 152 6.60 5.32 12.93
C VAL A 152 7.10 5.95 11.63
N VAL A 153 7.07 5.15 10.57
CA VAL A 153 7.44 5.53 9.21
C VAL A 153 6.17 5.81 8.41
N TYR A 154 6.02 7.04 7.92
CA TYR A 154 4.79 7.48 7.25
C TYR A 154 5.06 8.21 5.91
N PRO A 155 4.09 8.28 4.98
CA PRO A 155 4.24 9.04 3.73
C PRO A 155 4.36 10.55 3.99
N ALA A 156 5.24 11.24 3.28
CA ALA A 156 5.39 12.69 3.43
C ALA A 156 4.11 13.50 3.15
N ALA A 157 3.15 12.90 2.42
CA ALA A 157 1.84 13.47 2.15
C ALA A 157 0.90 13.52 3.38
N LEU A 158 1.26 12.86 4.49
CA LEU A 158 0.45 12.76 5.72
C LEU A 158 1.19 13.30 6.97
N PRO A 159 1.75 14.53 6.95
CA PRO A 159 2.65 14.98 8.01
C PRO A 159 1.97 15.18 9.37
N ASN A 160 0.67 15.50 9.40
CA ASN A 160 -0.05 15.84 10.62
C ASN A 160 -0.94 14.71 11.15
N HIS A 161 -1.20 13.67 10.36
CA HIS A 161 -2.12 12.58 10.72
C HIS A 161 -1.69 11.85 12.00
N TRP A 162 -0.43 11.38 12.06
CA TRP A 162 0.09 10.71 13.25
C TRP A 162 0.23 11.62 14.47
N PRO A 163 0.81 12.84 14.38
CA PRO A 163 0.86 13.76 15.51
C PRO A 163 -0.51 14.02 16.15
N GLU A 164 -1.54 14.31 15.35
CA GLU A 164 -2.90 14.56 15.84
C GLU A 164 -3.48 13.33 16.56
N LYS A 165 -3.32 12.13 15.97
CA LYS A 165 -3.81 10.90 16.59
C LYS A 165 -3.04 10.51 17.85
N LEU A 166 -1.73 10.76 17.91
CA LEU A 166 -0.93 10.47 19.10
C LEU A 166 -1.34 11.39 20.25
N ALA A 167 -1.58 12.68 19.98
CA ALA A 167 -2.12 13.61 20.98
C ALA A 167 -3.51 13.20 21.47
N GLU A 168 -4.34 12.60 20.59
CA GLU A 168 -5.69 12.14 20.93
C GLU A 168 -5.70 10.84 21.76
N PHE A 169 -4.85 9.86 21.42
CA PHE A 169 -4.91 8.50 21.98
C PHE A 169 -3.81 8.20 23.00
N VAL A 170 -2.64 8.83 22.91
CA VAL A 170 -1.49 8.61 23.79
C VAL A 170 -0.81 9.93 24.19
N PRO A 171 -1.56 10.90 24.78
CA PRO A 171 -1.06 12.25 25.09
C PRO A 171 0.14 12.26 26.06
N ASN A 172 0.35 11.17 26.80
CA ASN A 172 1.42 11.05 27.78
C ASN A 172 2.78 10.63 27.17
N LEU A 173 2.81 10.19 25.91
CA LEU A 173 4.05 9.78 25.24
C LEU A 173 4.77 11.00 24.65
N ARG A 174 6.10 11.00 24.76
CA ARG A 174 6.96 12.03 24.16
C ARG A 174 7.18 11.70 22.69
N VAL A 175 6.62 12.54 21.83
CA VAL A 175 6.65 12.35 20.39
C VAL A 175 7.64 13.30 19.75
N HIS A 176 8.64 12.77 19.04
CA HIS A 176 9.59 13.57 18.27
C HIS A 176 9.36 13.46 16.77
N HIS A 177 9.42 14.58 16.07
CA HIS A 177 9.26 14.65 14.61
C HIS A 177 10.60 14.92 13.93
N ILE A 178 11.03 14.00 13.05
CA ILE A 178 12.27 14.15 12.30
C ILE A 178 12.13 15.27 11.26
N ARG A 179 12.87 16.37 11.48
CA ARG A 179 12.79 17.58 10.63
C ARG A 179 13.70 17.50 9.40
N LYS A 180 14.91 16.97 9.55
CA LYS A 180 15.96 16.92 8.51
C LYS A 180 16.23 15.49 8.07
N GLY A 181 16.68 15.32 6.81
CA GLY A 181 17.04 14.01 6.28
C GLY A 181 18.35 13.45 6.83
N GLN A 182 19.21 14.31 7.39
CA GLN A 182 20.45 13.90 8.05
C GLN A 182 20.24 13.73 9.56
N PRO A 183 20.87 12.72 10.20
CA PRO A 183 20.84 12.54 11.65
C PRO A 183 21.27 13.78 12.41
N TYR A 184 20.58 14.04 13.52
CA TYR A 184 20.98 15.02 14.52
C TYR A 184 20.70 14.44 15.91
N PRO A 185 21.38 14.91 16.97
CA PRO A 185 21.12 14.43 18.32
C PRO A 185 19.64 14.56 18.67
N LEU A 186 19.03 13.53 19.27
CA LEU A 186 17.66 13.60 19.80
C LEU A 186 17.63 14.06 21.26
N ILE A 187 18.74 13.85 21.96
CA ILE A 187 18.92 14.15 23.38
C ILE A 187 19.81 15.39 23.52
N ARG A 188 19.43 16.29 24.44
CA ARG A 188 20.23 17.46 24.81
C ARG A 188 21.54 17.03 25.46
N GLN A 189 22.64 17.60 24.98
CA GLN A 189 23.88 17.58 25.75
C GLN A 189 23.84 18.64 26.86
N PRO A 190 24.60 18.45 27.98
CA PRO A 190 24.66 19.43 29.04
C PRO A 190 25.00 20.84 28.50
N ARG A 191 24.24 21.85 28.94
CA ARG A 191 24.35 23.28 28.54
C ARG A 191 23.81 23.66 27.15
N GLN A 192 23.21 22.74 26.38
CA GLN A 192 22.49 23.10 25.15
C GLN A 192 21.07 23.60 25.46
N ARG A 193 20.75 24.83 25.06
CA ARG A 193 19.38 25.40 25.12
C ARG A 193 18.71 25.33 23.75
N ILE A 194 18.53 24.12 23.21
CA ILE A 194 17.78 23.88 21.97
C ILE A 194 16.40 23.34 22.34
N ILE A 195 15.36 24.10 21.97
CA ILE A 195 13.97 23.83 22.35
C ILE A 195 13.51 22.44 21.84
N ASP A 196 13.97 22.01 20.67
CA ASP A 196 13.52 20.78 20.00
C ASP A 196 14.27 19.48 20.39
N LEU A 197 15.11 19.52 21.42
CA LEU A 197 15.84 18.35 21.94
C LEU A 197 15.25 17.88 23.28
N TRP A 198 15.40 16.59 23.59
CA TRP A 198 14.80 15.96 24.77
C TRP A 198 15.83 15.67 25.86
N ASP A 199 15.38 15.51 27.12
CA ASP A 199 16.28 15.16 28.22
C ASP A 199 16.62 13.66 28.25
N THR A 200 15.74 12.82 27.70
CA THR A 200 16.02 11.40 27.39
C THR A 200 15.50 11.07 25.99
N LEU A 201 15.69 9.83 25.51
CA LEU A 201 15.11 9.42 24.23
C LEU A 201 13.59 9.66 24.21
N PRO A 202 13.03 10.13 23.08
CA PRO A 202 11.59 10.15 22.85
C PRO A 202 10.99 8.75 22.87
N ASP A 203 9.72 8.67 23.26
CA ASP A 203 8.99 7.40 23.31
C ASP A 203 8.54 7.00 21.90
N VAL A 204 8.13 7.97 21.07
CA VAL A 204 7.73 7.76 19.68
C VAL A 204 8.50 8.70 18.76
N ILE A 205 9.11 8.17 17.71
CA ILE A 205 9.84 8.92 16.70
C ILE A 205 9.10 8.81 15.37
N LEU A 206 8.67 9.96 14.84
CA LEU A 206 7.98 10.08 13.57
C LEU A 206 8.96 10.46 12.47
N VAL A 207 9.06 9.62 11.44
CA VAL A 207 9.96 9.84 10.30
C VAL A 207 9.25 9.54 8.98
N SER A 208 9.47 10.36 7.94
CA SER A 208 8.93 10.03 6.63
C SER A 208 9.81 9.01 5.90
N TYR A 209 9.24 8.20 5.00
CA TYR A 209 10.01 7.23 4.20
C TYR A 209 11.25 7.83 3.51
N HIS A 210 11.15 9.07 3.01
CA HIS A 210 12.27 9.75 2.37
C HIS A 210 13.40 10.10 3.35
N LYS A 211 13.06 10.53 4.57
CA LYS A 211 14.06 10.90 5.59
C LYS A 211 14.68 9.67 6.24
N LEU A 212 13.96 8.55 6.30
CA LEU A 212 14.46 7.32 6.90
C LEU A 212 15.78 6.85 6.26
N ARG A 213 16.01 7.13 4.97
CA ARG A 213 17.26 6.78 4.28
C ARG A 213 18.52 7.25 5.01
N GLY A 214 18.51 8.49 5.52
CA GLY A 214 19.64 9.03 6.28
C GLY A 214 19.62 8.66 7.76
N TRP A 215 18.49 8.19 8.27
CA TRP A 215 18.27 7.91 9.70
C TRP A 215 18.28 6.41 10.05
N ALA A 216 18.30 5.52 9.06
CA ALA A 216 18.09 4.09 9.26
C ALA A 216 19.07 3.49 10.27
N GLU A 217 20.36 3.80 10.15
CA GLU A 217 21.40 3.31 11.07
C GLU A 217 21.15 3.80 12.51
N THR A 218 20.98 5.11 12.69
CA THR A 218 20.75 5.70 14.02
C THR A 218 19.47 5.19 14.68
N LEU A 219 18.39 5.02 13.92
CA LEU A 219 17.12 4.54 14.45
C LEU A 219 17.15 3.02 14.71
N ALA A 220 17.91 2.25 13.93
CA ALA A 220 18.09 0.82 14.13
C ALA A 220 18.75 0.50 15.48
N GLU A 221 19.62 1.38 15.99
CA GLU A 221 20.26 1.19 17.31
C GLU A 221 19.28 1.26 18.49
N ILE A 222 18.14 1.92 18.32
CA ILE A 222 17.22 2.25 19.43
C ILE A 222 15.81 1.68 19.26
N VAL A 223 15.41 1.28 18.06
CA VAL A 223 14.03 0.88 17.77
C VAL A 223 13.63 -0.41 18.50
N GLN A 224 12.48 -0.38 19.17
CA GLN A 224 11.84 -1.58 19.72
C GLN A 224 10.62 -1.99 18.89
N TYR A 225 9.88 -1.03 18.36
CA TYR A 225 8.71 -1.27 17.52
C TYR A 225 8.73 -0.38 16.28
N ALA A 226 8.64 -1.00 15.09
CA ALA A 226 8.54 -0.29 13.82
C ALA A 226 7.11 -0.36 13.26
N VAL A 227 6.54 0.80 12.90
CA VAL A 227 5.25 0.91 12.21
C VAL A 227 5.46 1.52 10.84
N PHE A 228 4.96 0.87 9.80
CA PHE A 228 5.01 1.34 8.42
C PHE A 228 3.60 1.70 7.95
N GLU A 229 3.25 2.98 7.97
CA GLU A 229 1.97 3.47 7.44
C GLU A 229 2.02 3.52 5.90
N GLU A 230 0.94 3.09 5.25
CA GLU A 230 0.88 2.92 3.79
C GLU A 230 2.05 2.08 3.29
N CYS A 231 2.22 0.90 3.90
CA CYS A 231 3.37 0.00 3.70
C CYS A 231 3.53 -0.52 2.25
N GLN A 232 2.60 -0.21 1.34
CA GLN A 232 2.81 -0.39 -0.10
C GLN A 232 4.00 0.39 -0.68
N GLN A 233 4.54 1.37 0.06
CA GLN A 233 5.81 2.01 -0.23
C GLN A 233 6.99 1.01 -0.27
N LEU A 234 6.85 -0.16 0.37
CA LEU A 234 7.86 -1.22 0.44
C LEU A 234 7.89 -2.14 -0.79
N ARG A 235 7.02 -1.95 -1.79
CA ARG A 235 6.89 -2.87 -2.94
C ARG A 235 8.10 -2.91 -3.88
N SER A 236 9.02 -1.95 -3.77
CA SER A 236 10.12 -1.74 -4.74
C SER A 236 11.48 -2.08 -4.10
N PRO A 237 11.99 -3.32 -4.28
CA PRO A 237 13.18 -3.81 -3.58
C PRO A 237 14.47 -3.05 -3.90
N ASP A 238 14.60 -2.51 -5.12
CA ASP A 238 15.79 -1.79 -5.56
C ASP A 238 15.88 -0.35 -5.00
N SER A 239 14.86 0.10 -4.27
CA SER A 239 14.83 1.46 -3.75
C SER A 239 15.63 1.62 -2.46
N ASP A 240 16.27 2.77 -2.28
CA ASP A 240 16.89 3.15 -0.99
C ASP A 240 15.88 3.14 0.16
N ILE A 241 14.61 3.43 -0.14
CA ILE A 241 13.52 3.39 0.84
C ILE A 241 13.35 1.98 1.37
N TYR A 242 13.24 1.00 0.48
CA TYR A 242 13.09 -0.39 0.85
C TYR A 242 14.27 -0.87 1.70
N ARG A 243 15.50 -0.58 1.26
CA ARG A 243 16.71 -0.95 2.01
C ARG A 243 16.74 -0.35 3.42
N ALA A 244 16.40 0.93 3.54
CA ALA A 244 16.33 1.61 4.84
C ALA A 244 15.23 1.02 5.75
N CYS A 245 14.07 0.68 5.20
CA CYS A 245 12.98 0.06 5.95
C CYS A 245 13.32 -1.36 6.40
N CYS A 246 13.95 -2.16 5.54
CA CYS A 246 14.43 -3.50 5.91
C CYS A 246 15.43 -3.41 7.05
N HIS A 247 16.42 -2.51 6.95
CA HIS A 247 17.42 -2.33 7.99
C HIS A 247 16.80 -1.95 9.34
N LEU A 248 15.86 -0.99 9.35
CA LEU A 248 15.12 -0.64 10.57
C LEU A 248 14.32 -1.83 11.12
N ALA A 249 13.61 -2.56 10.25
CA ALA A 249 12.76 -3.68 10.65
C ALA A 249 13.55 -4.86 11.21
N GLU A 250 14.75 -5.13 10.67
CA GLU A 250 15.65 -6.18 11.18
C GLU A 250 16.05 -5.98 12.65
N HIS A 251 16.12 -4.72 13.11
CA HIS A 251 16.51 -4.38 14.47
C HIS A 251 15.31 -4.19 15.42
N ALA A 252 14.11 -4.03 14.87
CA ALA A 252 12.90 -3.86 15.67
C ALA A 252 12.41 -5.21 16.23
N ARG A 253 12.03 -5.25 17.50
CA ARG A 253 11.39 -6.42 18.13
C ARG A 253 10.01 -6.68 17.53
N LEU A 254 9.20 -5.63 17.39
CA LEU A 254 7.88 -5.69 16.78
C LEU A 254 7.85 -4.93 15.45
N ARG A 255 7.08 -5.43 14.47
CA ARG A 255 6.90 -4.79 13.16
C ARG A 255 5.42 -4.78 12.76
N MET A 256 4.90 -3.64 12.33
CA MET A 256 3.53 -3.58 11.80
C MET A 256 3.46 -2.79 10.50
N GLY A 257 2.91 -3.40 9.46
CA GLY A 257 2.53 -2.71 8.23
C GLY A 257 1.06 -2.35 8.25
N LEU A 258 0.73 -1.10 7.92
CA LEU A 258 -0.65 -0.64 7.81
C LEU A 258 -0.93 -0.27 6.35
N THR A 259 -1.99 -0.84 5.78
CA THR A 259 -2.43 -0.49 4.44
C THR A 259 -3.93 -0.70 4.28
N ALA A 260 -4.58 0.13 3.46
CA ALA A 260 -5.99 -0.07 3.10
C ALA A 260 -6.13 -0.82 1.77
N THR A 261 -5.05 -0.98 1.02
CA THR A 261 -5.08 -1.51 -0.34
C THR A 261 -4.98 -3.03 -0.36
N PRO A 262 -5.83 -3.73 -1.14
CA PRO A 262 -5.90 -5.18 -1.13
C PRO A 262 -4.71 -5.85 -1.83
N ILE A 263 -4.48 -7.13 -1.48
CA ILE A 263 -3.43 -8.02 -2.01
C ILE A 263 -3.42 -8.07 -3.55
N TYR A 264 -4.60 -8.00 -4.18
CA TYR A 264 -4.80 -8.13 -5.63
C TYR A 264 -3.99 -7.13 -6.49
N ASN A 265 -3.52 -6.03 -5.89
CA ASN A 265 -2.87 -4.93 -6.62
C ASN A 265 -1.35 -5.04 -6.75
N TYR A 266 -0.72 -6.04 -6.13
CA TYR A 266 0.75 -6.12 -6.03
C TYR A 266 1.36 -7.23 -6.88
N GLY A 267 0.58 -8.28 -7.20
CA GLY A 267 1.13 -9.48 -7.83
C GLY A 267 2.35 -9.99 -7.05
N SER A 268 3.46 -10.17 -7.75
CA SER A 268 4.73 -10.58 -7.16
C SER A 268 5.35 -9.57 -6.17
N GLU A 269 5.05 -8.28 -6.30
CA GLU A 269 5.60 -7.23 -5.44
C GLU A 269 5.13 -7.34 -3.98
N PHE A 270 4.07 -8.11 -3.74
CA PHE A 270 3.52 -8.34 -2.39
C PHE A 270 4.56 -8.95 -1.44
N TYR A 271 5.43 -9.82 -1.97
CA TYR A 271 6.53 -10.41 -1.22
C TYR A 271 7.36 -9.35 -0.50
N HIS A 272 7.68 -8.25 -1.19
CA HIS A 272 8.50 -7.18 -0.65
C HIS A 272 7.79 -6.36 0.43
N VAL A 273 6.45 -6.37 0.48
CA VAL A 273 5.70 -5.72 1.56
C VAL A 273 5.75 -6.56 2.84
N VAL A 274 5.63 -7.89 2.72
CA VAL A 274 5.57 -8.80 3.88
C VAL A 274 6.94 -9.11 4.44
N ASN A 275 7.95 -9.33 3.61
CA ASN A 275 9.26 -9.81 4.04
C ASN A 275 9.94 -8.92 5.11
N PRO A 276 9.87 -7.59 5.07
CA PRO A 276 10.40 -6.75 6.15
C PRO A 276 9.61 -6.90 7.47
N LEU A 277 8.31 -7.18 7.40
CA LEU A 277 7.45 -7.31 8.59
C LEU A 277 7.62 -8.67 9.26
N ILE A 278 7.65 -9.73 8.45
CA ILE A 278 7.75 -11.11 8.90
C ILE A 278 8.73 -11.81 7.96
N PRO A 279 10.04 -11.75 8.26
CA PRO A 279 11.05 -12.41 7.45
C PRO A 279 10.74 -13.90 7.31
N ASP A 280 11.07 -14.45 6.16
CA ASP A 280 11.07 -15.89 5.85
C ASP A 280 9.70 -16.57 5.70
N CYS A 281 8.61 -15.96 6.16
CA CYS A 281 7.27 -16.60 6.18
C CYS A 281 6.65 -16.93 4.80
N LEU A 282 7.25 -16.46 3.70
CA LEU A 282 6.84 -16.74 2.32
C LEU A 282 7.86 -17.56 1.53
N GLY A 283 8.89 -18.11 2.17
CA GLY A 283 10.01 -18.76 1.47
C GLY A 283 10.85 -17.74 0.70
N GLY A 284 11.81 -18.19 -0.12
CA GLY A 284 12.64 -17.26 -0.93
C GLY A 284 11.83 -16.53 -2.01
N TYR A 285 12.32 -15.41 -2.56
CA TYR A 285 11.57 -14.70 -3.63
C TYR A 285 11.28 -15.59 -4.84
N ASP A 286 12.27 -16.34 -5.33
CA ASP A 286 12.08 -17.26 -6.46
C ASP A 286 11.12 -18.41 -6.14
N GLU A 287 11.08 -18.85 -4.88
CA GLU A 287 10.15 -19.87 -4.42
C GLU A 287 8.73 -19.33 -4.37
N PHE A 288 8.56 -18.13 -3.80
CA PHE A 288 7.30 -17.43 -3.81
C PHE A 288 6.77 -17.24 -5.25
N LEU A 289 7.63 -16.88 -6.20
CA LEU A 289 7.24 -16.78 -7.61
C LEU A 289 6.76 -18.11 -8.19
N ARG A 290 7.43 -19.23 -7.89
CA ARG A 290 7.04 -20.55 -8.41
C ARG A 290 5.74 -21.06 -7.82
N GLU A 291 5.54 -20.87 -6.52
CA GLU A 291 4.40 -21.44 -5.80
C GLU A 291 3.13 -20.59 -5.94
N TRP A 292 3.28 -19.27 -5.88
CA TRP A 292 2.16 -18.34 -5.75
C TRP A 292 1.91 -17.51 -7.01
N CYS A 293 2.85 -17.44 -7.95
CA CYS A 293 2.74 -16.56 -9.11
C CYS A 293 2.68 -17.30 -10.45
N ILE A 294 2.16 -16.60 -11.46
CA ILE A 294 2.17 -16.96 -12.89
C ILE A 294 2.62 -15.73 -13.69
N GLY A 295 3.33 -15.94 -14.80
CA GLY A 295 3.76 -14.85 -15.67
C GLY A 295 4.36 -15.34 -16.98
N SER A 296 4.23 -14.53 -18.02
CA SER A 296 4.86 -14.74 -19.33
C SER A 296 6.21 -14.02 -19.40
N PRO A 297 7.16 -14.46 -20.26
CA PRO A 297 8.41 -13.73 -20.48
C PRO A 297 8.14 -12.26 -20.85
N GLY A 298 8.73 -11.33 -20.11
CA GLY A 298 8.57 -9.88 -20.32
C GLY A 298 7.43 -9.23 -19.53
N GLU A 299 6.58 -10.00 -18.84
CA GLU A 299 5.52 -9.47 -17.96
C GLU A 299 5.90 -9.58 -16.48
N LYS A 300 5.35 -8.69 -15.65
CA LYS A 300 5.48 -8.83 -14.20
C LYS A 300 4.66 -10.03 -13.71
N PRO A 301 5.23 -10.96 -12.92
CA PRO A 301 4.48 -12.10 -12.41
C PRO A 301 3.32 -11.64 -11.51
N LYS A 302 2.16 -12.28 -11.68
CA LYS A 302 0.93 -12.04 -10.94
C LYS A 302 0.63 -13.22 -10.04
N LEU A 303 -0.14 -12.99 -8.98
CA LEU A 303 -0.62 -14.10 -8.15
C LEU A 303 -1.52 -15.03 -8.97
N ARG A 304 -1.28 -16.34 -8.86
CA ARG A 304 -2.07 -17.38 -9.52
C ARG A 304 -3.51 -17.41 -9.00
N ASP A 305 -3.62 -17.39 -7.67
CA ASP A 305 -4.89 -17.37 -6.94
C ASP A 305 -4.70 -16.48 -5.70
N ALA A 306 -5.20 -15.26 -5.81
CA ALA A 306 -5.04 -14.27 -4.76
C ALA A 306 -5.99 -14.50 -3.57
N GLU A 307 -7.10 -15.23 -3.74
CA GLU A 307 -8.00 -15.59 -2.64
C GLU A 307 -7.38 -16.69 -1.78
N GLN A 308 -6.85 -17.73 -2.42
CA GLN A 308 -6.11 -18.80 -1.74
C GLN A 308 -4.91 -18.21 -0.98
N PHE A 309 -4.15 -17.32 -1.63
CA PHE A 309 -3.01 -16.66 -1.00
C PHE A 309 -3.44 -15.79 0.18
N GLY A 310 -4.49 -14.97 0.03
CA GLY A 310 -5.04 -14.17 1.13
C GLY A 310 -5.56 -15.01 2.31
N THR A 311 -6.11 -16.18 2.03
CA THR A 311 -6.55 -17.15 3.05
C THR A 311 -5.37 -17.77 3.79
N TYR A 312 -4.32 -18.16 3.07
CA TYR A 312 -3.06 -18.62 3.67
C TYR A 312 -2.50 -17.56 4.64
N LEU A 313 -2.35 -16.32 4.18
CA LEU A 313 -1.79 -15.24 5.01
C LEU A 313 -2.60 -14.99 6.29
N ARG A 314 -3.94 -15.06 6.22
CA ARG A 314 -4.82 -14.91 7.38
C ARG A 314 -4.69 -16.09 8.35
N ARG A 315 -4.70 -17.32 7.82
CA ARG A 315 -4.58 -18.54 8.61
C ARG A 315 -3.26 -18.62 9.37
N GLU A 316 -2.15 -18.27 8.71
CA GLU A 316 -0.82 -18.26 9.32
C GLU A 316 -0.59 -17.05 10.24
N GLY A 317 -1.58 -16.18 10.43
CA GLY A 317 -1.46 -14.99 11.25
C GLY A 317 -0.50 -13.92 10.70
N ILE A 318 -0.15 -13.99 9.42
CA ILE A 318 0.73 -13.03 8.72
C ILE A 318 -0.02 -11.73 8.44
N MET A 319 -1.31 -11.84 8.10
CA MET A 319 -2.14 -10.71 7.71
C MET A 319 -3.48 -10.72 8.45
N LEU A 320 -3.95 -9.53 8.83
CA LEU A 320 -5.35 -9.29 9.14
C LEU A 320 -6.00 -8.45 8.06
N ARG A 321 -7.17 -8.88 7.59
CA ARG A 321 -8.00 -8.16 6.64
C ARG A 321 -9.44 -8.37 7.05
N ARG A 322 -10.03 -7.34 7.66
CA ARG A 322 -11.43 -7.31 8.04
C ARG A 322 -12.20 -6.27 7.26
N THR A 323 -13.44 -6.61 6.96
CA THR A 323 -14.43 -5.71 6.41
C THR A 323 -15.17 -4.96 7.51
N ARG A 324 -15.86 -3.88 7.13
CA ARG A 324 -16.76 -3.16 8.02
C ARG A 324 -17.89 -4.03 8.57
N ALA A 325 -18.45 -4.91 7.75
CA ALA A 325 -19.51 -5.84 8.14
C ALA A 325 -19.02 -6.82 9.21
N GLU A 326 -17.85 -7.42 9.02
CA GLU A 326 -17.25 -8.38 9.97
C GLU A 326 -17.00 -7.78 11.36
N VAL A 327 -16.82 -6.46 11.47
CA VAL A 327 -16.61 -5.77 12.75
C VAL A 327 -17.83 -5.00 13.25
N GLY A 328 -19.00 -5.16 12.62
CA GLY A 328 -20.25 -4.51 13.01
C GLY A 328 -20.23 -2.99 12.88
N ARG A 329 -19.53 -2.45 11.87
CA ARG A 329 -19.39 -1.00 11.60
C ARG A 329 -19.88 -0.64 10.20
N GLU A 330 -21.06 -1.13 9.86
CA GLU A 330 -21.73 -0.75 8.62
C GLU A 330 -21.92 0.76 8.56
N LEU A 331 -21.68 1.31 7.37
CA LEU A 331 -21.91 2.70 7.07
C LEU A 331 -23.27 2.84 6.40
N PRO A 332 -23.86 4.05 6.38
CA PRO A 332 -24.96 4.36 5.49
C PRO A 332 -24.64 3.92 4.04
N ALA A 333 -25.67 3.65 3.24
CA ALA A 333 -25.50 3.16 1.88
C ALA A 333 -24.58 4.08 1.06
N LEU A 334 -23.72 3.48 0.23
CA LEU A 334 -22.89 4.18 -0.74
C LEU A 334 -23.42 3.90 -2.14
N SER A 335 -23.82 4.94 -2.86
CA SER A 335 -24.21 4.87 -4.26
C SER A 335 -23.12 5.45 -5.14
N LYS A 336 -22.49 4.60 -5.97
CA LYS A 336 -21.60 5.06 -7.05
C LYS A 336 -22.43 5.22 -8.31
N ILE A 337 -22.47 6.44 -8.84
CA ILE A 337 -23.39 6.83 -9.91
C ILE A 337 -22.57 7.33 -11.10
N PRO A 338 -22.38 6.52 -12.16
CA PRO A 338 -21.91 7.06 -13.43
C PRO A 338 -22.95 8.05 -13.96
N HIS A 339 -22.50 9.24 -14.34
CA HIS A 339 -23.35 10.26 -14.92
C HIS A 339 -22.69 10.81 -16.18
N GLU A 340 -23.36 10.59 -17.30
CA GLU A 340 -22.90 11.08 -18.59
C GLU A 340 -23.18 12.58 -18.69
N ILE A 341 -22.18 13.33 -19.12
CA ILE A 341 -22.25 14.78 -19.30
C ILE A 341 -21.69 15.17 -20.67
N GLU A 342 -22.13 16.32 -21.16
CA GLU A 342 -21.61 16.89 -22.39
C GLU A 342 -20.14 17.34 -22.25
N SER A 343 -19.49 17.52 -23.39
CA SER A 343 -18.15 18.10 -23.52
C SER A 343 -18.07 19.00 -24.74
N ASP A 344 -17.21 20.02 -24.70
CA ASP A 344 -16.92 20.85 -25.87
C ASP A 344 -15.90 20.16 -26.79
N SER A 345 -16.39 19.48 -27.83
CA SER A 345 -15.57 18.72 -28.79
C SER A 345 -14.49 19.60 -29.44
N ARG A 346 -14.70 20.92 -29.58
CA ARG A 346 -13.71 21.84 -30.16
C ARG A 346 -12.44 21.91 -29.33
N VAL A 347 -12.53 21.77 -28.00
CA VAL A 347 -11.36 21.71 -27.12
C VAL A 347 -10.53 20.46 -27.41
N LEU A 348 -11.20 19.33 -27.69
CA LEU A 348 -10.55 18.05 -28.00
C LEU A 348 -9.97 18.02 -29.42
N GLU A 349 -10.66 18.63 -30.39
CA GLU A 349 -10.17 18.79 -31.77
C GLU A 349 -8.92 19.65 -31.84
N ASN A 350 -8.78 20.65 -30.96
CA ASN A 350 -7.63 21.54 -30.92
C ASN A 350 -6.36 20.88 -30.36
N ILE A 351 -6.43 19.65 -29.82
CA ILE A 351 -5.26 18.88 -29.40
C ILE A 351 -4.52 18.35 -30.63
N THR A 352 -3.77 19.21 -31.31
CA THR A 352 -3.09 18.88 -32.57
C THR A 352 -1.59 18.66 -32.38
N GLY A 353 -0.91 18.22 -33.46
CA GLY A 353 0.54 18.16 -33.61
C GLY A 353 1.25 17.20 -32.64
N ASP A 354 1.50 17.69 -31.43
CA ASP A 354 2.30 17.03 -30.40
C ASP A 354 1.63 15.75 -29.89
N ALA A 355 0.33 15.79 -29.58
CA ALA A 355 -0.39 14.60 -29.11
C ALA A 355 -0.46 13.48 -30.17
N VAL A 356 -0.60 13.83 -31.45
CA VAL A 356 -0.57 12.88 -32.57
C VAL A 356 0.81 12.26 -32.73
N ALA A 357 1.88 13.05 -32.60
CA ALA A 357 3.26 12.56 -32.64
C ALA A 357 3.57 11.62 -31.45
N LEU A 358 3.11 11.98 -30.25
CA LEU A 358 3.24 11.16 -29.05
C LEU A 358 2.47 9.84 -29.18
N ALA A 359 1.21 9.88 -29.64
CA ALA A 359 0.39 8.68 -29.89
C ALA A 359 1.06 7.72 -30.88
N LYS A 360 1.58 8.23 -32.01
CA LYS A 360 2.33 7.42 -32.98
C LYS A 360 3.59 6.81 -32.35
N THR A 361 4.27 7.54 -31.48
CA THR A 361 5.49 7.07 -30.79
C THR A 361 5.19 5.92 -29.82
N ILE A 362 4.05 5.99 -29.11
CA ILE A 362 3.56 4.92 -28.22
C ILE A 362 3.27 3.62 -29.02
N LEU A 363 2.79 3.75 -30.27
CA LEU A 363 2.35 2.62 -31.10
C LEU A 363 3.45 2.01 -32.00
N LYS A 364 4.70 2.52 -32.01
CA LYS A 364 5.79 1.97 -32.84
C LYS A 364 6.24 0.57 -32.39
N ALA A 365 6.35 -0.35 -33.35
CA ALA A 365 6.44 -1.81 -33.16
C ALA A 365 7.78 -2.42 -32.68
N ASN A 366 8.85 -1.65 -32.38
CA ASN A 366 10.13 -2.25 -31.96
C ASN A 366 10.43 -2.18 -30.46
N GLU A 367 10.96 -3.32 -30.00
CA GLU A 367 11.23 -3.81 -28.64
C GLU A 367 12.50 -3.20 -28.04
N ALA A 368 12.29 -2.33 -27.05
CA ALA A 368 13.13 -2.06 -25.89
C ALA A 368 12.48 -0.83 -25.23
N PHE A 369 12.22 -0.90 -23.93
CA PHE A 369 11.68 0.23 -23.15
C PHE A 369 12.69 1.39 -23.15
N SER A 370 12.71 2.20 -24.21
CA SER A 370 13.47 3.44 -24.23
C SER A 370 12.79 4.43 -23.28
N GLY A 371 13.59 5.18 -22.51
CA GLY A 371 13.06 6.25 -21.64
C GLY A 371 12.25 7.31 -22.42
N GLU A 372 12.42 7.37 -23.73
CA GLU A 372 11.66 8.21 -24.66
C GLU A 372 10.20 7.76 -24.79
N LYS A 373 9.92 6.45 -24.97
CA LYS A 373 8.54 5.92 -25.03
C LYS A 373 7.79 6.18 -23.71
N MET A 374 8.46 6.00 -22.57
CA MET A 374 7.85 6.24 -21.25
C MET A 374 7.54 7.72 -21.02
N ARG A 375 8.43 8.63 -21.45
CA ARG A 375 8.17 10.07 -21.41
C ARG A 375 7.00 10.44 -22.32
N ALA A 376 6.99 9.92 -23.55
CA ALA A 376 5.94 10.19 -24.50
C ALA A 376 4.56 9.69 -24.00
N ALA A 377 4.54 8.51 -23.38
CA ALA A 377 3.37 7.94 -22.74
C ALA A 377 2.81 8.85 -21.62
N GLY A 378 3.68 9.30 -20.71
CA GLY A 378 3.25 10.17 -19.61
C GLY A 378 2.78 11.55 -20.07
N GLU A 379 3.42 12.10 -21.10
CA GLU A 379 3.03 13.39 -21.69
C GLU A 379 1.71 13.30 -22.45
N PHE A 380 1.53 12.25 -23.24
CA PHE A 380 0.28 11.97 -23.95
C PHE A 380 -0.89 11.80 -22.98
N ASP A 381 -0.72 10.98 -21.92
CA ASP A 381 -1.74 10.79 -20.88
C ASP A 381 -2.18 12.13 -20.28
N ARG A 382 -1.21 12.96 -19.88
CA ARG A 382 -1.48 14.26 -19.28
C ARG A 382 -2.23 15.18 -20.24
N LEU A 383 -1.79 15.28 -21.49
CA LEU A 383 -2.40 16.17 -22.49
C LEU A 383 -3.86 15.79 -22.78
N VAL A 384 -4.12 14.52 -23.07
CA VAL A 384 -5.45 14.06 -23.43
C VAL A 384 -6.41 14.15 -22.24
N ARG A 385 -5.97 13.76 -21.03
CA ARG A 385 -6.78 13.88 -19.82
C ARG A 385 -7.05 15.34 -19.45
N GLN A 386 -6.07 16.22 -19.58
CA GLN A 386 -6.25 17.65 -19.34
C GLN A 386 -7.29 18.24 -20.27
N ALA A 387 -7.18 17.97 -21.57
CA ALA A 387 -8.12 18.48 -22.55
C ALA A 387 -9.53 17.90 -22.36
N THR A 388 -9.64 16.60 -22.02
CA THR A 388 -10.92 15.98 -21.62
C THR A 388 -11.52 16.71 -20.43
N GLY A 389 -10.72 16.96 -19.38
CA GLY A 389 -11.13 17.71 -18.20
C GLY A 389 -11.63 19.11 -18.53
N VAL A 390 -10.87 19.88 -19.33
CA VAL A 390 -11.25 21.25 -19.75
C VAL A 390 -12.53 21.24 -20.58
N ALA A 391 -12.67 20.30 -21.52
CA ALA A 391 -13.83 20.18 -22.40
C ALA A 391 -15.13 19.95 -21.63
N LYS A 392 -15.10 19.16 -20.54
CA LYS A 392 -16.27 18.85 -19.73
C LYS A 392 -16.46 19.74 -18.49
N ALA A 393 -15.44 20.48 -18.08
CA ALA A 393 -15.47 21.31 -16.87
C ALA A 393 -16.68 22.27 -16.76
N PRO A 394 -17.14 22.93 -17.85
CA PRO A 394 -18.37 23.73 -17.82
C PRO A 394 -19.61 22.95 -17.38
N TYR A 395 -19.81 21.76 -17.93
CA TYR A 395 -20.97 20.90 -17.68
C TYR A 395 -20.88 20.22 -16.31
N VAL A 396 -19.66 19.89 -15.86
CA VAL A 396 -19.42 19.49 -14.46
C VAL A 396 -19.88 20.58 -13.49
N ALA A 397 -19.55 21.84 -13.75
CA ALA A 397 -19.98 22.96 -12.89
C ALA A 397 -21.50 23.14 -12.90
N GLU A 398 -22.17 22.91 -14.02
CA GLU A 398 -23.64 22.94 -14.09
C GLU A 398 -24.27 21.82 -13.27
N PHE A 399 -23.74 20.60 -13.35
CA PHE A 399 -24.19 19.48 -12.52
C PHE A 399 -23.98 19.77 -11.02
N VAL A 400 -22.81 20.28 -10.63
CA VAL A 400 -22.52 20.64 -9.23
C VAL A 400 -23.43 21.78 -8.76
N ARG A 401 -23.73 22.76 -9.60
CA ARG A 401 -24.68 23.84 -9.29
C ARG A 401 -26.05 23.28 -8.91
N LEU A 402 -26.57 22.32 -9.68
CA LEU A 402 -27.87 21.69 -9.38
C LEU A 402 -27.87 21.03 -7.99
N LEU A 403 -26.80 20.30 -7.64
CA LEU A 403 -26.66 19.67 -6.33
C LEU A 403 -26.62 20.71 -5.20
N VAL A 404 -25.85 21.78 -5.38
CA VAL A 404 -25.73 22.83 -4.35
C VAL A 404 -27.02 23.63 -4.18
N GLU A 405 -27.73 23.93 -5.28
CA GLU A 405 -29.04 24.60 -5.25
C GLU A 405 -30.11 23.72 -4.57
N SER A 406 -29.96 22.40 -4.62
CA SER A 406 -30.78 21.45 -3.83
C SER A 406 -30.42 21.40 -2.33
N GLY A 407 -29.48 22.26 -1.89
CA GLY A 407 -29.07 22.39 -0.49
C GLY A 407 -27.88 21.52 -0.10
N GLN A 408 -27.31 20.73 -1.01
CA GLN A 408 -26.18 19.86 -0.71
C GLN A 408 -24.87 20.64 -0.64
N GLN A 409 -23.93 20.17 0.19
CA GLN A 409 -22.53 20.54 0.10
C GLN A 409 -21.80 19.49 -0.73
N VAL A 410 -20.91 19.91 -1.62
CA VAL A 410 -20.27 19.03 -2.61
C VAL A 410 -18.76 19.04 -2.46
N LEU A 411 -18.18 17.85 -2.35
CA LEU A 411 -16.74 17.65 -2.59
C LEU A 411 -16.51 17.37 -4.07
N LEU A 412 -15.89 18.32 -4.77
CA LEU A 412 -15.62 18.22 -6.20
C LEU A 412 -14.15 17.88 -6.44
N PHE A 413 -13.90 16.66 -6.92
CA PHE A 413 -12.56 16.15 -7.18
C PHE A 413 -12.12 16.41 -8.62
N GLY A 414 -10.89 16.92 -8.78
CA GLY A 414 -10.24 17.09 -10.08
C GLY A 414 -8.72 16.88 -10.02
N TRP A 415 -8.03 17.18 -11.10
CA TRP A 415 -6.57 17.05 -11.22
C TRP A 415 -5.92 18.32 -11.79
N HIS A 416 -6.44 18.86 -12.89
CA HIS A 416 -5.76 19.90 -13.67
C HIS A 416 -6.12 21.33 -13.21
N ARG A 417 -5.12 22.21 -13.20
CA ARG A 417 -5.30 23.61 -12.73
C ARG A 417 -6.27 24.41 -13.57
N GLU A 418 -6.25 24.22 -14.88
CA GLU A 418 -7.16 24.89 -15.81
C GLU A 418 -8.62 24.53 -15.52
N VAL A 419 -8.87 23.26 -15.19
CA VAL A 419 -10.20 22.76 -14.79
C VAL A 419 -10.67 23.42 -13.49
N TYR A 420 -9.80 23.52 -12.48
CA TYR A 420 -10.14 24.25 -11.25
C TYR A 420 -10.49 25.72 -11.52
N GLY A 421 -9.77 26.38 -12.43
CA GLY A 421 -10.06 27.77 -12.82
C GLY A 421 -11.48 27.93 -13.36
N ILE A 422 -11.91 27.03 -14.25
CA ILE A 422 -13.27 27.02 -14.80
C ILE A 422 -14.31 26.80 -13.70
N TRP A 423 -14.06 25.87 -12.78
CA TRP A 423 -14.98 25.59 -11.68
C TRP A 423 -15.07 26.75 -10.68
N LEU A 424 -13.94 27.39 -10.35
CA LEU A 424 -13.93 28.58 -9.48
C LEU A 424 -14.77 29.72 -10.06
N GLU A 425 -14.63 29.99 -11.36
CA GLU A 425 -15.39 31.02 -12.05
C GLU A 425 -16.88 30.68 -12.08
N LYS A 426 -17.23 29.48 -12.56
CA LYS A 426 -18.64 29.09 -12.75
C LYS A 426 -19.37 28.89 -11.43
N LEU A 427 -18.71 28.41 -10.39
CA LEU A 427 -19.32 28.15 -9.07
C LEU A 427 -19.12 29.30 -8.08
N ALA A 428 -18.62 30.46 -8.52
CA ALA A 428 -18.30 31.60 -7.65
C ALA A 428 -19.43 32.01 -6.69
N ALA A 429 -20.69 31.89 -7.11
CA ALA A 429 -21.87 32.19 -6.30
C ALA A 429 -22.00 31.33 -5.02
N PHE A 430 -21.26 30.22 -4.94
CA PHE A 430 -21.30 29.26 -3.83
C PHE A 430 -20.04 29.29 -2.96
N ASN A 431 -19.22 30.34 -3.09
CA ASN A 431 -17.97 30.55 -2.37
C ASN A 431 -17.04 29.31 -2.40
N PRO A 432 -16.64 28.81 -3.59
CA PRO A 432 -15.86 27.59 -3.68
C PRO A 432 -14.48 27.76 -3.04
N VAL A 433 -14.07 26.78 -2.23
CA VAL A 433 -12.75 26.75 -1.59
C VAL A 433 -11.87 25.66 -2.18
N MET A 434 -10.55 25.84 -2.13
CA MET A 434 -9.59 24.89 -2.71
C MET A 434 -8.80 24.14 -1.64
N TYR A 435 -8.59 22.85 -1.89
CA TYR A 435 -7.70 21.97 -1.13
C TYR A 435 -6.90 21.11 -2.10
N THR A 436 -5.85 21.69 -2.67
CA THR A 436 -5.03 21.12 -3.72
C THR A 436 -3.55 21.12 -3.33
N GLY A 437 -2.64 21.17 -4.30
CA GLY A 437 -1.19 21.32 -4.06
C GLY A 437 -0.72 22.77 -3.95
N SER A 438 -1.54 23.76 -4.34
CA SER A 438 -1.13 25.17 -4.38
C SER A 438 -1.25 25.92 -3.06
N GLU A 439 -2.15 25.49 -2.18
CA GLU A 439 -2.46 26.20 -0.95
C GLU A 439 -1.47 25.81 0.17
N SER A 440 -1.08 26.79 0.98
CA SER A 440 -0.29 26.58 2.19
C SER A 440 -1.07 25.74 3.22
N PRO A 441 -0.40 25.09 4.20
CA PRO A 441 -1.08 24.35 5.25
C PRO A 441 -2.13 25.16 6.02
N LYS A 442 -1.90 26.47 6.20
CA LYS A 442 -2.84 27.38 6.87
C LYS A 442 -4.09 27.62 6.04
N GLU A 443 -3.93 27.87 4.73
CA GLU A 443 -5.05 28.07 3.80
C GLU A 443 -5.90 26.80 3.66
N LYS A 444 -5.24 25.63 3.60
CA LYS A 444 -5.92 24.32 3.59
C LYS A 444 -6.80 24.10 4.81
N GLN A 445 -6.31 24.47 5.99
CA GLN A 445 -7.07 24.36 7.23
C GLN A 445 -8.27 25.32 7.23
N ALA A 446 -8.09 26.58 6.80
CA ALA A 446 -9.18 27.54 6.70
C ALA A 446 -10.25 27.11 5.68
N ALA A 447 -9.85 26.57 4.52
CA ALA A 447 -10.77 26.03 3.51
C ALA A 447 -11.62 24.88 4.08
N LYS A 448 -10.99 23.96 4.81
CA LYS A 448 -11.69 22.86 5.48
C LYS A 448 -12.71 23.38 6.51
N GLU A 449 -12.31 24.34 7.34
CA GLU A 449 -13.19 24.92 8.36
C GLU A 449 -14.39 25.63 7.73
N ALA A 450 -14.17 26.45 6.71
CA ALA A 450 -15.23 27.15 5.97
C ALA A 450 -16.21 26.16 5.30
N PHE A 451 -15.71 25.07 4.74
CA PHE A 451 -16.57 24.03 4.16
C PHE A 451 -17.39 23.32 5.25
N ILE A 452 -16.77 22.87 6.35
CA ILE A 452 -17.50 22.18 7.43
C ILE A 452 -18.53 23.10 8.11
N ALA A 453 -18.24 24.39 8.25
CA ALA A 453 -19.16 25.38 8.83
C ALA A 453 -20.34 25.73 7.91
N GLY A 454 -20.25 25.41 6.61
CA GLY A 454 -21.28 25.75 5.62
C GLY A 454 -21.10 27.11 4.95
N ASP A 455 -20.04 27.86 5.27
CA ASP A 455 -19.68 29.14 4.63
C ASP A 455 -19.32 28.94 3.15
N SER A 456 -18.80 27.75 2.82
CA SER A 456 -18.58 27.28 1.47
C SER A 456 -19.44 26.04 1.18
N ARG A 457 -20.12 26.04 0.03
CA ARG A 457 -20.91 24.88 -0.41
C ARG A 457 -20.15 23.92 -1.31
N VAL A 458 -19.00 24.34 -1.84
CA VAL A 458 -18.19 23.53 -2.76
C VAL A 458 -16.73 23.55 -2.33
N MET A 459 -16.16 22.38 -2.11
CA MET A 459 -14.73 22.24 -1.87
C MET A 459 -14.09 21.48 -3.02
N LEU A 460 -13.19 22.17 -3.74
CA LEU A 460 -12.40 21.62 -4.84
C LEU A 460 -11.20 20.87 -4.27
N ILE A 461 -11.10 19.57 -4.51
CA ILE A 461 -10.03 18.72 -3.98
C ILE A 461 -9.26 18.07 -5.13
N SER A 462 -7.93 18.02 -5.01
CA SER A 462 -7.15 17.25 -5.98
C SER A 462 -7.25 15.74 -5.72
N LEU A 463 -7.58 14.95 -6.75
CA LEU A 463 -7.54 13.49 -6.79
C LEU A 463 -6.22 12.93 -6.24
N ARG A 464 -5.10 13.62 -6.47
CA ARG A 464 -3.76 13.16 -6.08
C ARG A 464 -3.17 13.90 -4.88
N ALA A 465 -3.82 14.95 -4.37
CA ALA A 465 -3.33 15.72 -3.20
C ALA A 465 -4.23 15.62 -1.96
N GLY A 466 -5.28 14.79 -1.97
CA GLY A 466 -6.26 14.63 -0.88
C GLY A 466 -5.89 13.62 0.22
N ALA A 467 -4.61 13.34 0.46
CA ALA A 467 -4.21 12.45 1.54
C ALA A 467 -4.42 13.13 2.92
N GLY A 468 -5.16 12.48 3.82
CA GLY A 468 -5.15 12.80 5.25
C GLY A 468 -6.11 13.87 5.76
N ILE A 469 -7.17 14.23 5.02
CA ILE A 469 -8.20 15.12 5.54
C ILE A 469 -9.28 14.33 6.31
N ASP A 470 -9.41 14.62 7.60
CA ASP A 470 -10.41 14.04 8.51
C ASP A 470 -11.53 15.06 8.79
N GLY A 471 -12.77 14.61 9.01
CA GLY A 471 -13.89 15.45 9.46
C GLY A 471 -14.85 15.91 8.36
N LEU A 472 -14.53 15.68 7.08
CA LEU A 472 -15.42 16.03 5.96
C LEU A 472 -16.76 15.29 6.00
N GLN A 473 -16.82 14.11 6.62
CA GLN A 473 -18.04 13.32 6.77
C GLN A 473 -19.12 14.01 7.61
N TYR A 474 -18.77 15.02 8.41
CA TYR A 474 -19.72 15.77 9.22
C TYR A 474 -20.37 16.94 8.47
N GLY A 475 -19.81 17.36 7.33
CA GLY A 475 -20.32 18.49 6.54
C GLY A 475 -20.81 18.11 5.15
N CYS A 476 -20.67 16.86 4.72
CA CYS A 476 -20.98 16.46 3.35
C CYS A 476 -21.28 14.96 3.26
N SER A 477 -22.19 14.58 2.36
CA SER A 477 -22.46 13.20 1.93
C SER A 477 -22.41 13.04 0.40
N THR A 478 -22.07 14.10 -0.34
CA THR A 478 -22.05 14.13 -1.82
C THR A 478 -20.65 14.37 -2.36
N VAL A 479 -20.14 13.38 -3.09
CA VAL A 479 -18.85 13.40 -3.78
C VAL A 479 -19.09 13.46 -5.28
N VAL A 480 -18.39 14.36 -5.97
CA VAL A 480 -18.41 14.47 -7.43
C VAL A 480 -17.00 14.34 -7.96
N PHE A 481 -16.76 13.37 -8.82
CA PHE A 481 -15.53 13.24 -9.60
C PHE A 481 -15.71 13.97 -10.93
N GLY A 482 -15.26 15.23 -10.95
CA GLY A 482 -15.27 16.06 -12.14
C GLY A 482 -14.18 15.67 -13.13
N GLU A 483 -13.07 15.12 -12.65
CA GLU A 483 -12.08 14.40 -13.47
C GLU A 483 -11.90 12.98 -12.92
N LEU A 484 -11.46 12.05 -13.77
CA LEU A 484 -11.25 10.65 -13.40
C LEU A 484 -9.76 10.31 -13.40
N ASP A 485 -9.37 9.31 -12.60
CA ASP A 485 -8.03 8.70 -12.58
C ASP A 485 -8.03 7.25 -13.10
N TRP A 486 -6.90 6.77 -13.61
CA TRP A 486 -6.74 5.38 -14.02
C TRP A 486 -6.89 4.40 -12.86
N SER A 487 -6.59 4.82 -11.63
CA SER A 487 -6.61 3.95 -10.46
C SER A 487 -7.95 4.02 -9.71
N PRO A 488 -8.72 2.90 -9.63
CA PRO A 488 -9.92 2.83 -8.79
C PRO A 488 -9.64 3.20 -7.33
N GLY A 489 -8.45 2.85 -6.84
CA GLY A 489 -8.05 3.09 -5.44
C GLY A 489 -7.92 4.56 -5.09
N VAL A 490 -7.65 5.43 -6.08
CA VAL A 490 -7.65 6.89 -5.86
C VAL A 490 -9.07 7.36 -5.52
N HIS A 491 -10.07 6.89 -6.26
CA HIS A 491 -11.48 7.23 -6.04
C HIS A 491 -12.01 6.63 -4.75
N GLU A 492 -11.68 5.37 -4.45
CA GLU A 492 -12.04 4.71 -3.17
C GLU A 492 -11.48 5.49 -1.97
N GLN A 493 -10.24 5.98 -2.06
CA GLN A 493 -9.64 6.80 -1.02
C GLN A 493 -10.34 8.16 -0.87
N CYS A 494 -10.77 8.75 -1.98
CA CYS A 494 -11.54 10.01 -1.99
C CYS A 494 -12.93 9.82 -1.37
N ILE A 495 -13.68 8.80 -1.79
CA ILE A 495 -14.99 8.44 -1.23
C ILE A 495 -14.86 8.18 0.27
N GLY A 496 -13.85 7.41 0.71
CA GLY A 496 -13.63 7.10 2.12
C GLY A 496 -13.25 8.30 3.00
N ARG A 497 -13.09 9.52 2.45
CA ARG A 497 -13.03 10.76 3.25
C ARG A 497 -14.40 11.15 3.81
N VAL A 498 -15.46 10.79 3.10
CA VAL A 498 -16.86 11.08 3.44
C VAL A 498 -17.57 9.82 3.94
N HIS A 499 -17.39 8.70 3.25
CA HIS A 499 -17.96 7.40 3.61
C HIS A 499 -17.09 6.72 4.68
N ARG A 500 -17.21 7.23 5.91
CA ARG A 500 -16.45 6.73 7.08
C ARG A 500 -17.21 6.97 8.38
N ASP A 501 -16.64 6.50 9.48
CA ASP A 501 -17.21 6.62 10.81
C ASP A 501 -17.55 8.09 11.14
N GLY A 502 -18.77 8.32 11.60
CA GLY A 502 -19.33 9.65 11.86
C GLY A 502 -20.25 10.16 10.75
N GLN A 503 -20.27 9.51 9.58
CA GLN A 503 -21.26 9.76 8.54
C GLN A 503 -22.62 9.21 8.97
N ALA A 504 -23.64 10.07 8.99
CA ALA A 504 -25.00 9.70 9.32
C ALA A 504 -25.88 9.49 8.08
N GLU A 505 -25.52 10.12 6.96
CA GLU A 505 -26.32 10.14 5.74
C GLU A 505 -25.78 9.16 4.67
N PRO A 506 -26.65 8.58 3.81
CA PRO A 506 -26.22 7.85 2.63
C PRO A 506 -25.29 8.70 1.76
N VAL A 507 -24.18 8.10 1.31
CA VAL A 507 -23.17 8.80 0.51
C VAL A 507 -23.42 8.57 -0.98
N GLN A 508 -23.42 9.65 -1.75
CA GLN A 508 -23.53 9.61 -3.20
C GLN A 508 -22.21 10.02 -3.84
N ALA A 509 -21.66 9.16 -4.68
CA ALA A 509 -20.42 9.39 -5.41
C ALA A 509 -20.72 9.42 -6.92
N PHE A 510 -20.79 10.62 -7.49
CA PHE A 510 -21.03 10.83 -8.92
C PHE A 510 -19.72 10.79 -9.70
N PHE A 511 -19.67 9.98 -10.75
CA PHE A 511 -18.57 9.90 -11.69
C PHE A 511 -18.98 10.56 -13.00
N LEU A 512 -18.49 11.77 -13.26
CA LEU A 512 -18.89 12.54 -14.44
C LEU A 512 -18.05 12.12 -15.64
N ILE A 513 -18.70 11.54 -16.64
CA ILE A 513 -18.09 10.88 -17.80
C ILE A 513 -18.56 11.59 -19.06
N SER A 514 -17.63 12.01 -19.92
CA SER A 514 -17.92 12.36 -21.31
C SER A 514 -17.76 11.13 -22.22
N ASP A 515 -18.50 11.09 -23.32
CA ASP A 515 -18.35 10.08 -24.38
C ASP A 515 -17.11 10.30 -25.27
N GLU A 516 -16.41 11.42 -25.08
CA GLU A 516 -15.26 11.84 -25.85
C GLU A 516 -13.96 11.85 -25.03
N GLY A 517 -12.83 11.90 -25.73
CA GLY A 517 -11.51 12.01 -25.11
C GLY A 517 -11.11 10.76 -24.31
N SER A 518 -10.53 10.97 -23.13
CA SER A 518 -9.98 9.89 -22.30
C SER A 518 -11.02 9.16 -21.42
N ASP A 519 -12.13 9.82 -21.11
CA ASP A 519 -13.11 9.36 -20.13
C ASP A 519 -13.70 7.97 -20.43
N PRO A 520 -14.07 7.61 -21.67
CA PRO A 520 -14.67 6.31 -21.95
C PRO A 520 -13.75 5.14 -21.54
N ILE A 521 -12.46 5.22 -21.90
CA ILE A 521 -11.48 4.18 -21.59
C ILE A 521 -11.17 4.16 -20.09
N VAL A 522 -11.05 5.34 -19.46
CA VAL A 522 -10.83 5.42 -18.02
C VAL A 522 -12.04 4.85 -17.27
N SER A 523 -13.27 5.14 -17.69
CA SER A 523 -14.50 4.64 -17.07
C SER A 523 -14.65 3.12 -17.19
N ASP A 524 -14.24 2.55 -18.33
CA ASP A 524 -14.21 1.11 -18.56
C ASP A 524 -13.18 0.42 -17.64
N VAL A 525 -12.01 1.03 -17.47
CA VAL A 525 -10.98 0.57 -16.53
C VAL A 525 -11.47 0.60 -15.09
N LEU A 526 -12.18 1.67 -14.73
CA LEU A 526 -12.74 1.84 -13.39
C LEU A 526 -13.91 0.89 -13.10
N GLY A 527 -14.51 0.28 -14.13
CA GLY A 527 -15.65 -0.63 -13.97
C GLY A 527 -16.94 0.06 -13.51
N VAL A 528 -17.02 1.40 -13.55
CA VAL A 528 -18.14 2.17 -12.95
C VAL A 528 -19.48 1.82 -13.60
N LYS A 529 -19.50 1.59 -14.92
CA LYS A 529 -20.71 1.18 -15.65
C LYS A 529 -21.15 -0.27 -15.35
N ARG A 530 -20.25 -1.13 -14.87
CA ARG A 530 -20.56 -2.53 -14.52
C ARG A 530 -21.11 -2.67 -13.09
N GLU A 531 -20.63 -1.86 -12.15
CA GLU A 531 -21.12 -1.84 -10.77
C GLU A 531 -22.63 -1.52 -10.68
N GLN A 532 -23.20 -0.75 -11.62
CA GLN A 532 -24.65 -0.50 -11.71
C GLN A 532 -25.47 -1.73 -12.12
N ILE A 533 -24.90 -2.63 -12.92
CA ILE A 533 -25.58 -3.82 -13.45
C ILE A 533 -25.50 -4.98 -12.44
N GLU A 534 -24.38 -5.08 -11.72
CA GLU A 534 -24.16 -6.11 -10.68
C GLU A 534 -24.73 -5.71 -9.31
N GLY A 535 -24.99 -4.42 -9.04
CA GLY A 535 -25.60 -3.96 -7.78
C GLY A 535 -27.00 -4.54 -7.45
N VAL A 536 -27.60 -5.30 -8.37
CA VAL A 536 -28.86 -6.04 -8.17
C VAL A 536 -28.63 -7.53 -7.81
N ARG A 537 -27.42 -8.06 -7.95
CA ARG A 537 -27.07 -9.46 -7.63
C ARG A 537 -25.76 -9.54 -6.84
N ASN A 538 -25.90 -9.95 -5.59
CA ASN A 538 -24.86 -10.39 -4.64
C ASN A 538 -24.03 -9.29 -3.94
N PRO A 539 -24.39 -8.96 -2.67
CA PRO A 539 -23.55 -8.17 -1.75
C PRO A 539 -22.22 -8.82 -1.34
N GLY A 540 -21.87 -9.99 -1.88
CA GLY A 540 -20.71 -10.79 -1.49
C GLY A 540 -19.63 -10.92 -2.56
N ASP A 541 -19.83 -10.37 -3.75
CA ASP A 541 -18.84 -10.44 -4.82
C ASP A 541 -17.76 -9.36 -4.65
N ASN A 542 -16.50 -9.78 -4.82
CA ASN A 542 -15.34 -8.91 -4.65
C ASN A 542 -15.33 -7.78 -5.69
N LEU A 543 -15.12 -6.55 -5.21
CA LEU A 543 -14.92 -5.36 -6.05
C LEU A 543 -13.70 -5.53 -6.97
N VAL A 544 -14.00 -5.86 -8.22
CA VAL A 544 -13.28 -5.59 -9.48
C VAL A 544 -11.79 -5.95 -9.53
N GLU A 545 -11.49 -6.94 -10.40
CA GLU A 545 -10.16 -7.21 -10.95
C GLU A 545 -9.54 -5.94 -11.57
N ARG A 546 -8.46 -5.42 -10.99
CA ARG A 546 -7.62 -4.43 -11.69
C ARG A 546 -6.82 -5.13 -12.78
N ARG A 547 -7.22 -4.93 -14.04
CA ARG A 547 -6.36 -5.20 -15.20
C ARG A 547 -5.11 -4.31 -15.11
N ASP A 548 -3.94 -4.81 -15.50
CA ASP A 548 -2.71 -3.99 -15.61
C ASP A 548 -2.98 -2.72 -16.43
N ILE A 549 -2.89 -1.56 -15.79
CA ILE A 549 -3.52 -0.32 -16.28
C ILE A 549 -2.58 0.52 -17.16
N GLY A 550 -1.30 0.21 -17.25
CA GLY A 550 -0.34 1.13 -17.88
C GLY A 550 -0.32 1.05 -19.40
N GLU A 551 0.21 -0.05 -19.93
CA GLU A 551 0.68 -0.07 -21.32
C GLU A 551 -0.44 -0.38 -22.33
N ASN A 552 -1.29 -1.36 -22.02
CA ASN A 552 -2.36 -1.76 -22.94
C ASN A 552 -3.47 -0.72 -23.04
N GLN A 553 -3.86 -0.09 -21.92
CA GLN A 553 -4.93 0.92 -21.91
C GLN A 553 -4.48 2.22 -22.57
N LEU A 554 -3.24 2.65 -22.33
CA LEU A 554 -2.71 3.83 -22.98
C LEU A 554 -2.51 3.63 -24.49
N ARG A 555 -2.16 2.41 -24.93
CA ARG A 555 -2.15 2.06 -26.36
C ARG A 555 -3.56 2.10 -26.97
N GLN A 556 -4.57 1.60 -26.27
CA GLN A 556 -5.97 1.72 -26.71
C GLN A 556 -6.41 3.18 -26.81
N LEU A 557 -6.03 4.02 -25.83
CA LEU A 557 -6.29 5.46 -25.87
C LEU A 557 -5.58 6.13 -27.05
N ALA A 558 -4.31 5.80 -27.30
CA ALA A 558 -3.58 6.31 -28.45
C ALA A 558 -4.21 5.89 -29.79
N GLN A 559 -4.65 4.64 -29.91
CA GLN A 559 -5.36 4.14 -31.11
C GLN A 559 -6.68 4.87 -31.33
N ARG A 560 -7.49 5.01 -30.27
CA ARG A 560 -8.77 5.72 -30.32
C ARG A 560 -8.58 7.19 -30.69
N PHE A 561 -7.64 7.87 -30.04
CA PHE A 561 -7.31 9.26 -30.32
C PHE A 561 -6.89 9.47 -31.78
N LEU A 562 -6.01 8.64 -32.33
CA LEU A 562 -5.61 8.73 -33.75
C LEU A 562 -6.80 8.53 -34.70
N LYS A 563 -7.70 7.59 -34.38
CA LYS A 563 -8.91 7.32 -35.16
C LYS A 563 -9.85 8.53 -35.15
N GLU A 564 -10.08 9.15 -33.99
CA GLU A 564 -10.92 10.36 -33.84
C GLU A 564 -10.33 11.54 -34.61
N GLN A 565 -9.00 11.66 -34.68
CA GLN A 565 -8.30 12.69 -35.45
C GLN A 565 -8.19 12.38 -36.96
N GLY A 566 -8.79 11.29 -37.45
CA GLY A 566 -8.71 10.88 -38.85
C GLY A 566 -7.30 10.49 -39.32
N VAL A 567 -6.41 10.11 -38.40
CA VAL A 567 -5.01 9.76 -38.68
C VAL A 567 -4.84 8.24 -38.76
N ALA A 568 -4.15 7.75 -39.79
CA ALA A 568 -3.87 6.33 -39.94
C ALA A 568 -3.07 5.76 -38.75
N ILE A 569 -3.55 4.65 -38.19
CA ILE A 569 -2.90 3.94 -37.09
C ILE A 569 -1.68 3.18 -37.65
N PRO A 570 -0.48 3.30 -37.05
CA PRO A 570 0.69 2.53 -37.47
C PRO A 570 0.40 1.02 -37.43
N SER A 571 0.80 0.28 -38.46
CA SER A 571 0.61 -1.17 -38.48
C SER A 571 1.38 -1.84 -37.34
N THR A 572 0.67 -2.55 -36.47
CA THR A 572 1.27 -3.53 -35.56
C THR A 572 1.74 -4.70 -36.43
N SER A 573 3.04 -4.88 -36.60
CA SER A 573 3.54 -6.13 -37.16
C SER A 573 3.07 -7.27 -36.27
N GLU A 574 2.25 -8.19 -36.80
CA GLU A 574 2.02 -9.47 -36.14
C GLU A 574 3.37 -10.12 -35.81
N PRO A 575 3.53 -10.75 -34.64
CA PRO A 575 4.71 -11.57 -34.40
C PRO A 575 4.78 -12.61 -35.52
N ALA A 576 5.89 -12.62 -36.26
CA ALA A 576 6.08 -13.50 -37.40
C ALA A 576 5.73 -14.94 -37.00
N ALA A 577 4.70 -15.51 -37.63
CA ALA A 577 4.39 -16.92 -37.49
C ALA A 577 5.68 -17.72 -37.72
N LEU A 578 6.11 -18.47 -36.70
CA LEU A 578 7.23 -19.40 -36.77
C LEU A 578 7.03 -20.29 -37.98
N ARG A 579 7.81 -20.08 -39.04
CA ARG A 579 7.85 -21.01 -40.16
C ARG A 579 8.33 -22.36 -39.62
N PRO A 580 7.66 -23.48 -39.93
CA PRO A 580 8.17 -24.79 -39.59
C PRO A 580 9.55 -24.94 -40.25
N GLN A 581 10.60 -25.12 -39.45
CA GLN A 581 11.88 -25.55 -39.98
C GLN A 581 11.70 -26.96 -40.53
N GLN A 582 11.70 -27.10 -41.86
CA GLN A 582 11.93 -28.37 -42.51
C GLN A 582 13.36 -28.80 -42.15
N PHE A 583 13.47 -29.82 -41.31
CA PHE A 583 14.70 -30.59 -41.18
C PHE A 583 14.85 -31.43 -42.45
N GLU A 584 15.76 -31.01 -43.33
CA GLU A 584 16.32 -31.92 -44.33
C GLU A 584 17.31 -32.85 -43.62
N LEU A 585 16.99 -34.15 -43.62
CA LEU A 585 17.90 -35.22 -43.24
C LEU A 585 18.97 -35.38 -44.32
N THR A 586 20.22 -35.13 -43.94
CA THR A 586 21.40 -35.73 -44.57
C THR A 586 22.33 -36.26 -43.50
#